data_AF-L1JA23-F1
#
_entry.id   AF-L1JA23-F1
#
_cell.length_a   1.000
_cell.length_b   1.000
_cell.length_c   1.000
_cell.angle_alpha   90.00
_cell.angle_beta   90.00
_cell.angle_gamma   90.00
#
_symmetry.space_group_name_H-M   'P 1'
#
loop_
_entity.id
_entity.type
_entity.pdbx_description
1 polymer ?
#
loop_
_entity_poly.entity_id
_entity_poly.type
_entity_poly.pdbx_seq_one_letter_code
_entity_poly.pdbx_strand_id
1 'polypeptide(L)'
;MGPIYYYIMFFVASISALVYYSMWSETSVVHIKEDGQNHILFPARYFDWAVTSPLMLIALSLLGDAPLPAIVGIVGCDILNVSCLFFGAFYGYEHKFFWWATGLIFFAVLLFMLFQELSKASELGRVSQYDADTLRWLTYIFAACWAVFPVVWLVGQTGTSTTSFNVEIAFEVLADVVVKLSFILILIVRLPADGASQYSIKRDMNDIPDYGSAMKSGGWRGNLTSSTFV
;
A
#
# COMPACT_ATOMS: atom_id res chain seq x y z
N MET A 1 4.75 -15.50 8.30
CA MET A 1 3.81 -14.39 7.94
C MET A 1 3.38 -14.59 6.49
N GLY A 2 2.10 -14.54 6.09
CA GLY A 2 1.71 -15.00 4.74
C GLY A 2 0.50 -14.32 4.09
N PRO A 3 -0.72 -14.42 4.65
CA PRO A 3 -1.93 -14.05 3.91
C PRO A 3 -2.15 -12.55 3.74
N ILE A 4 -1.66 -11.71 4.68
CA ILE A 4 -1.94 -10.27 4.68
C ILE A 4 -1.46 -9.56 3.41
N TYR A 5 -0.27 -9.90 2.92
CA TYR A 5 0.30 -9.27 1.73
C TYR A 5 -0.50 -9.56 0.46
N TYR A 6 -1.08 -10.77 0.34
CA TYR A 6 -1.96 -11.09 -0.80
C TYR A 6 -3.21 -10.22 -0.77
N TYR A 7 -3.82 -10.01 0.40
CA TYR A 7 -4.97 -9.10 0.52
C TYR A 7 -4.60 -7.66 0.17
N ILE A 8 -3.50 -7.13 0.72
CA ILE A 8 -3.05 -5.77 0.43
C ILE A 8 -2.80 -5.61 -1.08
N MET A 9 -2.04 -6.52 -1.69
CA MET A 9 -1.71 -6.44 -3.12
C MET A 9 -2.95 -6.63 -4.01
N PHE A 10 -3.89 -7.49 -3.63
CA PHE A 10 -5.17 -7.63 -4.33
C PHE A 10 -5.97 -6.33 -4.33
N PHE A 11 -6.08 -5.67 -3.18
CA PHE A 11 -6.79 -4.39 -3.08
C PHE A 11 -6.06 -3.28 -3.82
N VAL A 12 -4.73 -3.19 -3.72
CA VAL A 12 -3.93 -2.24 -4.50
C VAL A 12 -4.19 -2.42 -6.00
N ALA A 13 -4.10 -3.65 -6.52
CA ALA A 13 -4.32 -3.93 -7.94
C ALA A 13 -5.76 -3.63 -8.38
N SER A 14 -6.75 -4.04 -7.58
CA SER A 14 -8.16 -3.91 -7.92
C SER A 14 -8.64 -2.46 -7.88
N ILE A 15 -8.22 -1.69 -6.88
CA ILE A 15 -8.54 -0.26 -6.77
C ILE A 15 -7.93 0.50 -7.95
N SER A 16 -6.64 0.29 -8.24
CA SER A 16 -6.00 0.95 -9.38
C SER A 16 -6.67 0.56 -10.69
N ALA A 17 -6.96 -0.72 -10.93
CA ALA A 17 -7.64 -1.14 -12.16
C ALA A 17 -8.99 -0.43 -12.35
N LEU A 18 -9.80 -0.31 -11.30
CA LEU A 18 -11.08 0.39 -11.34
C LEU A 18 -10.91 1.91 -11.57
N VAL A 19 -9.92 2.52 -10.92
CA VAL A 19 -9.63 3.96 -11.10
C VAL A 19 -9.16 4.25 -12.52
N TYR A 20 -8.21 3.48 -13.05
CA TYR A 20 -7.72 3.65 -14.41
C TYR A 20 -8.83 3.42 -15.44
N TYR A 21 -9.72 2.44 -15.21
CA TYR A 21 -10.92 2.28 -16.03
C TYR A 21 -11.83 3.52 -15.97
N SER A 22 -12.05 4.09 -14.78
CA SER A 22 -12.88 5.30 -14.62
C SER A 22 -12.33 6.54 -15.33
N MET A 23 -10.99 6.66 -15.39
CA MET A 23 -10.30 7.73 -16.12
C MET A 23 -10.44 7.53 -17.63
N TRP A 24 -10.30 6.28 -18.10
CA TRP A 24 -10.47 5.94 -19.51
C TRP A 24 -11.92 6.08 -19.99
N SER A 25 -12.91 5.70 -19.17
CA SER A 25 -14.34 5.85 -19.46
C SER A 25 -14.87 7.27 -19.23
N GLU A 26 -13.98 8.24 -19.03
CA GLU A 26 -14.26 9.66 -18.77
C GLU A 26 -15.24 9.94 -17.61
N THR A 27 -15.42 8.97 -16.72
CA THR A 27 -16.39 9.08 -15.61
C THR A 27 -15.85 9.94 -14.46
N SER A 28 -14.53 10.03 -14.35
CA SER A 28 -13.81 10.77 -13.31
C SER A 28 -12.87 11.82 -13.91
N VAL A 29 -13.39 12.63 -14.83
CA VAL A 29 -12.64 13.69 -15.51
C VAL A 29 -13.23 15.05 -15.16
N VAL A 30 -12.37 15.97 -14.74
CA VAL A 30 -12.75 17.36 -14.45
C VAL A 30 -11.99 18.28 -15.38
N HIS A 31 -12.73 19.12 -16.09
CA HIS A 31 -12.16 20.16 -16.93
C HIS A 31 -12.12 21.48 -16.16
N ILE A 32 -10.92 22.03 -15.95
CA ILE A 32 -10.73 23.34 -15.34
C ILE A 32 -10.28 24.33 -16.43
N LYS A 33 -10.87 25.52 -16.43
CA LYS A 33 -10.45 26.62 -17.31
C LYS A 33 -9.48 27.52 -16.55
N GLU A 34 -8.24 27.58 -17.02
CA GLU A 34 -7.15 28.38 -16.45
C GLU A 34 -6.60 29.28 -17.56
N ASP A 35 -6.64 30.62 -17.40
CA ASP A 35 -6.10 31.57 -18.39
C ASP A 35 -6.54 31.34 -19.85
N GLY A 36 -7.76 30.83 -20.05
CA GLY A 36 -8.31 30.50 -21.37
C GLY A 36 -7.84 29.15 -21.95
N GLN A 37 -6.98 28.43 -21.25
CA GLN A 37 -6.59 27.05 -21.52
C GLN A 37 -7.51 26.08 -20.76
N ASN A 38 -7.90 24.96 -21.39
CA ASN A 38 -8.61 23.88 -20.72
C ASN A 38 -7.59 22.87 -20.16
N HIS A 39 -7.51 22.76 -18.85
CA HIS A 39 -6.75 21.72 -18.16
C HIS A 39 -7.67 20.54 -17.82
N ILE A 40 -7.12 19.33 -17.96
CA ILE A 40 -7.83 18.08 -17.65
C ILE A 40 -7.23 17.51 -16.38
N LEU A 41 -8.05 17.33 -15.36
CA LEU A 41 -7.66 16.73 -14.09
C LEU A 41 -8.42 15.43 -13.87
N PHE A 42 -7.76 14.51 -13.17
CA PHE A 42 -8.30 13.19 -12.83
C PHE A 42 -8.41 13.04 -11.31
N PRO A 43 -9.53 13.46 -10.68
CA PRO A 43 -9.74 13.29 -9.23
C PRO A 43 -9.56 11.84 -8.76
N ALA A 44 -10.00 10.87 -9.57
CA ALA A 44 -9.90 9.46 -9.20
C ALA A 44 -8.46 8.98 -8.99
N ARG A 45 -7.48 9.63 -9.63
CA ARG A 45 -6.05 9.31 -9.42
C ARG A 45 -5.59 9.66 -8.01
N TYR A 46 -5.96 10.83 -7.51
CA TYR A 46 -5.62 11.21 -6.13
C TYR A 46 -6.31 10.30 -5.11
N PHE A 47 -7.52 9.81 -5.43
CA PHE A 47 -8.17 8.77 -4.65
C PHE A 47 -7.40 7.43 -4.68
N ASP A 48 -6.95 6.99 -5.85
CA ASP A 48 -6.10 5.80 -5.97
C ASP A 48 -4.85 5.93 -5.10
N TRP A 49 -4.16 7.07 -5.18
CA TRP A 49 -2.97 7.31 -4.36
C TRP A 49 -3.31 7.31 -2.87
N ALA A 50 -4.34 8.06 -2.46
CA ALA A 50 -4.75 8.15 -1.05
C ALA A 50 -5.10 6.80 -0.40
N VAL A 51 -5.38 5.75 -1.19
CA VAL A 51 -5.65 4.41 -0.68
C VAL A 51 -4.51 3.43 -0.95
N THR A 52 -3.97 3.41 -2.16
CA THR A 52 -2.96 2.42 -2.55
C THR A 52 -1.58 2.72 -2.00
N SER A 53 -1.18 3.98 -1.85
CA SER A 53 0.13 4.32 -1.27
C SER A 53 0.21 4.00 0.22
N PRO A 54 -0.80 4.30 1.07
CA PRO A 54 -0.80 3.83 2.46
C PRO A 54 -0.74 2.31 2.56
N LEU A 55 -1.49 1.60 1.72
CA LEU A 55 -1.50 0.13 1.71
C LEU A 55 -0.12 -0.45 1.36
N MET A 56 0.56 0.09 0.36
CA MET A 56 1.92 -0.32 -0.01
C MET A 56 2.94 0.02 1.09
N LEU A 57 2.83 1.19 1.72
CA LEU A 57 3.71 1.60 2.82
C LEU A 57 3.49 0.76 4.09
N ILE A 58 2.25 0.37 4.38
CA ILE A 58 1.93 -0.59 5.43
C ILE A 58 2.58 -1.94 5.12
N ALA A 59 2.48 -2.44 3.89
CA ALA A 59 3.16 -3.68 3.51
C ALA A 59 4.68 -3.59 3.69
N LEU A 60 5.32 -2.48 3.30
CA LEU A 60 6.75 -2.28 3.56
C LEU A 60 7.09 -2.26 5.03
N SER A 61 6.29 -1.56 5.83
CA SER A 61 6.55 -1.41 7.25
C SER A 61 6.36 -2.73 8.00
N LEU A 62 5.39 -3.54 7.60
CA LEU A 62 5.20 -4.91 8.11
C LEU A 62 6.35 -5.83 7.69
N LEU A 63 6.88 -5.67 6.48
CA LEU A 63 8.02 -6.47 6.01
C LEU A 63 9.29 -6.15 6.81
N GLY A 64 9.47 -4.91 7.25
CA GLY A 64 10.59 -4.47 8.09
C GLY A 64 10.40 -4.65 9.60
N ASP A 65 9.30 -5.29 10.03
CA ASP A 65 8.88 -5.39 11.44
C ASP A 65 8.95 -4.03 12.17
N ALA A 66 8.43 -2.99 11.52
CA ALA A 66 8.47 -1.63 12.04
C ALA A 66 7.46 -1.45 13.19
N PRO A 67 7.80 -0.68 14.23
CA PRO A 67 6.90 -0.43 15.34
C PRO A 67 5.74 0.48 14.89
N LEU A 68 4.56 0.30 15.50
CA LEU A 68 3.33 1.02 15.14
C LEU A 68 3.50 2.56 15.01
N PRO A 69 4.22 3.27 15.90
CA PRO A 69 4.46 4.71 15.72
C PRO A 69 5.17 5.07 14.42
N ALA A 70 6.10 4.25 13.95
CA ALA A 70 6.78 4.45 12.68
C ALA A 70 5.81 4.25 11.50
N ILE A 71 4.98 3.20 11.56
CA ILE A 71 3.94 2.93 10.54
C ILE A 71 2.98 4.12 10.43
N VAL A 72 2.45 4.59 11.57
CA VAL A 72 1.52 5.72 11.62
C VAL A 72 2.18 7.00 11.11
N GLY A 73 3.45 7.25 11.44
CA GLY A 73 4.18 8.41 10.94
C GLY A 73 4.41 8.38 9.43
N ILE A 74 4.82 7.23 8.88
CA ILE A 74 5.04 7.05 7.43
C ILE A 74 3.72 7.24 6.67
N VAL A 75 2.65 6.55 7.08
CA VAL A 75 1.33 6.64 6.46
C VAL A 75 0.71 8.02 6.63
N GLY A 76 0.89 8.65 7.79
CA GLY A 76 0.40 10.00 8.04
C GLY A 76 1.05 11.02 7.12
N CYS A 77 2.38 10.94 6.92
CA CYS A 77 3.09 11.80 5.97
C CYS A 77 2.64 11.55 4.53
N ASP A 78 2.34 10.31 4.17
CA ASP A 78 1.84 9.93 2.85
C ASP A 78 0.47 10.57 2.56
N ILE A 79 -0.47 10.42 3.49
CA ILE A 79 -1.80 11.02 3.37
C ILE A 79 -1.72 12.54 3.30
N LEU A 80 -0.84 13.17 4.10
CA LEU A 80 -0.62 14.62 4.04
C LEU A 80 -0.02 15.05 2.70
N ASN A 81 0.94 14.28 2.16
CA ASN A 81 1.50 14.51 0.83
C ASN A 81 0.42 14.46 -0.25
N VAL A 82 -0.36 13.37 -0.33
CA VAL A 82 -1.41 13.20 -1.33
C VAL A 82 -2.50 14.27 -1.18
N SER A 83 -2.86 14.63 0.06
CA SER A 83 -3.82 15.71 0.33
C SER A 83 -3.32 17.05 -0.20
N CYS A 84 -2.05 17.40 0.02
CA CYS A 84 -1.46 18.62 -0.51
C CYS A 84 -1.48 18.63 -2.05
N LEU A 85 -1.16 17.50 -2.69
CA LEU A 85 -1.21 17.38 -4.15
C LEU A 85 -2.64 17.55 -4.68
N PHE A 86 -3.64 16.97 -4.01
CA PHE A 86 -5.05 17.13 -4.36
C PHE A 86 -5.50 18.59 -4.23
N PHE A 87 -5.26 19.23 -3.08
CA PHE A 87 -5.64 20.64 -2.89
C PHE A 87 -4.91 21.57 -3.86
N GLY A 88 -3.63 21.30 -4.12
CA GLY A 88 -2.83 22.05 -5.10
C GLY A 88 -3.40 21.97 -6.52
N ALA A 89 -3.93 20.82 -6.93
CA ALA A 89 -4.51 20.63 -8.26
C ALA A 89 -5.90 21.27 -8.40
N PHE A 90 -6.77 21.18 -7.40
CA PHE A 90 -8.18 21.59 -7.54
C PHE A 90 -8.49 23.00 -7.03
N TYR A 91 -7.84 23.44 -5.96
CA TYR A 91 -8.20 24.67 -5.24
C TYR A 91 -7.05 25.65 -5.10
N GLY A 92 -5.84 25.18 -5.43
CA GLY A 92 -4.61 25.90 -5.20
C GLY A 92 -4.17 26.81 -6.33
N TYR A 93 -4.98 27.20 -7.33
CA TYR A 93 -4.47 27.91 -8.52
C TYR A 93 -3.48 29.06 -8.20
N GLU A 94 -3.87 29.99 -7.33
CA GLU A 94 -3.02 31.12 -6.91
C GLU A 94 -1.85 30.71 -5.99
N HIS A 95 -1.96 29.55 -5.34
CA HIS A 95 -1.05 29.05 -4.32
C HIS A 95 -0.50 27.65 -4.68
N LYS A 96 -0.42 27.32 -5.97
CA LYS A 96 -0.19 25.94 -6.42
C LYS A 96 1.20 25.44 -6.03
N PHE A 97 2.17 26.35 -6.07
CA PHE A 97 3.53 26.11 -5.60
C PHE A 97 3.63 25.94 -4.09
N PHE A 98 2.77 26.59 -3.29
CA PHE A 98 2.74 26.38 -1.84
C PHE A 98 2.28 24.96 -1.52
N TRP A 99 1.19 24.51 -2.13
CA TRP A 99 0.68 23.15 -1.96
C TRP A 99 1.66 22.09 -2.48
N TRP A 100 2.26 22.33 -3.65
CA TRP A 100 3.28 21.45 -4.20
C TRP A 100 4.52 21.36 -3.31
N ALA A 101 5.07 22.50 -2.85
CA ALA A 101 6.25 22.51 -1.98
C ALA A 101 5.97 21.85 -0.62
N THR A 102 4.79 22.09 -0.05
CA THR A 102 4.36 21.48 1.22
C THR A 102 4.21 19.96 1.05
N GLY A 103 3.58 19.51 -0.04
CA GLY A 103 3.53 18.10 -0.40
C GLY A 103 4.93 17.50 -0.53
N LEU A 104 5.85 18.18 -1.23
CA LEU A 104 7.23 17.72 -1.41
C LEU A 104 7.99 17.59 -0.07
N ILE A 105 7.74 18.49 0.89
CA ILE A 105 8.30 18.38 2.24
C ILE A 105 7.79 17.12 2.94
N PHE A 106 6.49 16.86 2.91
CA PHE A 106 5.93 15.63 3.49
C PHE A 106 6.47 14.37 2.81
N PHE A 107 6.66 14.41 1.49
CA PHE A 107 7.29 13.31 0.76
C PHE A 107 8.75 13.10 1.20
N ALA A 108 9.52 14.17 1.37
CA ALA A 108 10.91 14.07 1.84
C ALA A 108 10.99 13.51 3.28
N VAL A 109 10.09 13.93 4.17
CA VAL A 109 9.99 13.39 5.53
C VAL A 109 9.60 11.91 5.49
N LEU A 110 8.63 11.53 4.67
CA LEU A 110 8.24 10.13 4.45
C LEU A 110 9.44 9.30 3.99
N LEU A 111 10.18 9.73 2.97
CA LEU A 111 11.36 9.02 2.47
C LEU A 111 12.42 8.87 3.56
N PHE A 112 12.68 9.93 4.32
CA PHE A 112 13.62 9.89 5.43
C PHE A 112 13.22 8.84 6.48
N MET A 113 11.95 8.81 6.89
CA MET A 113 11.43 7.81 7.82
C MET A 113 11.54 6.39 7.25
N LEU A 114 11.23 6.22 5.96
CA LEU A 114 11.29 4.93 5.29
C LEU A 114 12.73 4.38 5.21
N PHE A 115 13.70 5.22 4.88
CA PHE A 115 15.12 4.84 4.87
C PHE A 115 15.68 4.58 6.28
N GLN A 116 15.18 5.29 7.30
CA GLN A 116 15.52 4.98 8.69
C GLN A 116 14.99 3.61 9.10
N GLU A 117 13.73 3.28 8.80
CA GLU A 117 13.19 1.96 9.16
C GLU A 117 13.87 0.83 8.38
N LEU A 118 14.25 1.04 7.12
CA LEU A 118 15.10 0.12 6.38
C LEU A 118 16.44 -0.13 7.10
N SER A 119 17.10 0.93 7.55
CA SER A 119 18.39 0.84 8.24
C SER A 119 18.24 0.11 9.58
N LYS A 120 17.21 0.45 10.37
CA LYS A 120 16.91 -0.20 11.64
C LYS A 120 16.54 -1.68 11.47
N ALA A 121 15.81 -2.04 10.43
CA ALA A 121 15.45 -3.43 10.15
C ALA A 121 16.71 -4.29 9.93
N SER A 122 17.70 -3.75 9.23
CA SER A 122 18.99 -4.40 8.98
C SER A 122 19.93 -4.39 10.19
N GLU A 123 20.15 -3.23 10.81
CA GLU A 123 21.15 -3.05 11.89
C GLU A 123 20.73 -3.72 13.20
N LEU A 124 19.44 -3.68 13.52
CA LEU A 124 18.90 -4.28 14.75
C LEU A 124 18.53 -5.76 14.55
N GLY A 125 18.74 -6.31 13.35
CA GLY A 125 18.42 -7.71 13.03
C GLY A 125 16.95 -8.05 13.25
N ARG A 126 16.03 -7.11 13.00
CA ARG A 126 14.57 -7.33 13.19
C ARG A 126 14.03 -8.37 12.22
N VAL A 127 14.67 -8.49 11.07
CA VAL A 127 14.23 -9.32 9.94
C VAL A 127 15.40 -10.13 9.40
N SER A 128 15.08 -11.18 8.64
CA SER A 128 16.11 -11.98 7.97
C SER A 128 16.86 -11.13 6.93
N GLN A 129 18.10 -11.52 6.58
CA GLN A 129 18.84 -10.84 5.50
C GLN A 129 18.05 -10.84 4.18
N TYR A 130 17.31 -11.91 3.91
CA TYR A 130 16.47 -12.05 2.74
C TYR A 130 15.31 -11.04 2.72
N ASP A 131 14.66 -10.83 3.86
CA ASP A 131 13.59 -9.84 4.02
C ASP A 131 14.15 -8.42 3.98
N ALA A 132 15.32 -8.17 4.57
CA ALA A 132 16.00 -6.88 4.52
C ALA A 132 16.36 -6.47 3.07
N ASP A 133 16.85 -7.42 2.27
CA ASP A 133 17.12 -7.19 0.85
C ASP A 133 15.82 -6.89 0.08
N THR A 134 14.74 -7.62 0.37
CA THR A 134 13.44 -7.40 -0.26
C THR A 134 12.87 -6.03 0.11
N LEU A 135 12.94 -5.66 1.39
CA LEU A 135 12.57 -4.34 1.89
C LEU A 135 13.37 -3.25 1.17
N ARG A 136 14.70 -3.41 1.05
CA ARG A 136 15.57 -2.45 0.35
C ARG A 136 15.13 -2.22 -1.10
N TRP A 137 14.91 -3.30 -1.85
CA TRP A 137 14.48 -3.20 -3.25
C TRP A 137 13.14 -2.48 -3.39
N LEU A 138 12.15 -2.85 -2.58
CA LEU A 138 10.83 -2.24 -2.62
C LEU A 138 10.86 -0.77 -2.20
N THR A 139 11.64 -0.42 -1.17
CA THR A 139 11.87 0.97 -0.75
C THR A 139 12.48 1.80 -1.87
N TYR A 140 13.50 1.30 -2.58
CA TYR A 140 14.11 2.03 -3.68
C TYR A 140 13.18 2.19 -4.88
N ILE A 141 12.44 1.14 -5.25
CA ILE A 141 11.46 1.21 -6.34
C ILE A 141 10.35 2.21 -5.99
N PHE A 142 9.84 2.16 -4.77
CA PHE A 142 8.86 3.13 -4.27
C PHE A 142 9.42 4.55 -4.38
N ALA A 143 10.58 4.82 -3.78
CA ALA A 143 11.17 6.16 -3.79
C ALA A 143 11.44 6.68 -5.21
N ALA A 144 11.97 5.84 -6.10
CA ALA A 144 12.28 6.21 -7.47
C ALA A 144 11.02 6.52 -8.29
N CYS A 145 10.01 5.65 -8.27
CA CYS A 145 8.76 5.88 -9.00
C CYS A 145 8.01 7.09 -8.44
N TRP A 146 7.99 7.25 -7.12
CA TRP A 146 7.27 8.37 -6.50
C TRP A 146 7.96 9.72 -6.71
N ALA A 147 9.28 9.74 -6.85
CA ALA A 147 10.03 10.96 -7.18
C ALA A 147 9.76 11.47 -8.61
N VAL A 148 9.21 10.64 -9.51
CA VAL A 148 8.80 11.07 -10.85
C VAL A 148 7.65 12.08 -10.76
N PHE A 149 6.68 11.88 -9.86
CA PHE A 149 5.48 12.73 -9.76
C PHE A 149 5.77 14.21 -9.50
N PRO A 150 6.57 14.63 -8.49
CA PRO A 150 6.82 16.04 -8.27
C PRO A 150 7.55 16.70 -9.45
N VAL A 151 8.38 15.95 -10.18
CA VAL A 151 9.07 16.42 -11.40
C VAL A 151 8.09 16.59 -12.55
N VAL A 152 7.28 15.56 -12.82
CA VAL A 152 6.27 15.58 -13.90
C VAL A 152 5.22 16.66 -13.65
N TRP A 153 4.75 16.81 -12.40
CA TRP A 153 3.82 17.88 -12.03
C TRP A 153 4.40 19.27 -12.32
N LEU A 154 5.69 19.48 -12.02
CA LEU A 154 6.36 20.77 -12.22
C LEU A 154 6.46 21.14 -13.73
N VAL A 155 6.72 20.17 -14.59
CA VAL A 155 6.86 20.38 -16.04
C VAL A 155 5.54 20.25 -16.82
N GLY A 156 4.53 19.64 -16.21
CA GLY A 156 3.21 19.38 -16.76
C GLY A 156 2.27 20.58 -16.71
N GLN A 157 1.01 20.36 -17.08
CA GLN A 157 -0.03 21.38 -17.23
C GLN A 157 -0.32 22.14 -15.93
N THR A 158 -0.21 21.45 -14.79
CA THR A 158 -0.52 22.07 -13.49
C THR A 158 0.60 23.03 -13.04
N GLY A 159 1.85 22.72 -13.39
CA GLY A 159 3.03 23.50 -13.02
C GLY A 159 3.35 24.61 -14.03
N THR A 160 4.34 24.34 -14.88
CA THR A 160 4.91 25.30 -15.85
C THR A 160 4.36 25.15 -17.27
N SER A 161 3.57 24.11 -17.54
CA SER A 161 3.00 23.80 -18.87
C SER A 161 4.05 23.70 -19.98
N THR A 162 5.26 23.24 -19.63
CA THR A 162 6.38 23.09 -20.58
C THR A 162 6.21 21.84 -21.46
N THR A 163 5.52 20.82 -20.95
CA THR A 163 5.37 19.51 -21.59
C THR A 163 3.93 19.28 -22.05
N SER A 164 3.73 18.48 -23.11
CA SER A 164 2.41 18.08 -23.56
C SER A 164 1.69 17.18 -22.55
N PHE A 165 0.37 17.33 -22.43
CA PHE A 165 -0.49 16.49 -21.59
C PHE A 165 -0.25 14.99 -21.76
N ASN A 166 -0.16 14.50 -23.01
CA ASN A 166 0.02 13.06 -23.26
C ASN A 166 1.30 12.50 -22.65
N VAL A 167 2.37 13.30 -22.62
CA VAL A 167 3.66 12.90 -22.04
C VAL A 167 3.59 12.91 -20.51
N GLU A 168 2.97 13.92 -19.91
CA GLU A 168 2.70 13.98 -18.47
C GLU A 168 1.97 12.73 -18.00
N ILE A 169 0.82 12.43 -18.62
CA ILE A 169 0.01 11.26 -18.28
C ILE A 169 0.79 9.96 -18.51
N ALA A 170 1.56 9.84 -19.62
CA ALA A 170 2.34 8.64 -19.90
C ALA A 170 3.37 8.33 -18.81
N PHE A 171 4.10 9.33 -18.30
CA PHE A 171 5.06 9.13 -17.22
C PHE A 171 4.41 8.76 -15.89
N GLU A 172 3.28 9.39 -15.55
CA GLU A 172 2.54 9.08 -14.33
C GLU A 172 1.99 7.65 -14.34
N VAL A 173 1.35 7.25 -15.45
CA VAL A 173 0.83 5.88 -15.62
C VAL A 173 1.97 4.88 -15.60
N LEU A 174 3.09 5.16 -16.28
CA LEU A 174 4.24 4.27 -16.30
C LEU A 174 4.82 4.09 -14.89
N ALA A 175 5.00 5.18 -14.13
CA ALA A 175 5.50 5.11 -12.76
C ALA A 175 4.58 4.29 -11.86
N ASP A 176 3.26 4.50 -11.97
CA ASP A 176 2.23 3.76 -11.23
C ASP A 176 2.24 2.25 -11.55
N VAL A 177 2.28 1.90 -12.84
CA VAL A 177 2.34 0.51 -13.29
C VAL A 177 3.62 -0.15 -12.78
N VAL A 178 4.77 0.52 -12.92
CA VAL A 178 6.07 -0.03 -12.48
C VAL A 178 6.08 -0.26 -10.98
N VAL A 179 5.67 0.71 -10.15
CA VAL A 179 5.71 0.56 -8.70
C VAL A 179 4.74 -0.53 -8.23
N LYS A 180 3.48 -0.50 -8.68
CA LYS A 180 2.46 -1.45 -8.23
C LYS A 180 2.76 -2.87 -8.69
N LEU A 181 3.16 -3.07 -9.95
CA LEU A 181 3.53 -4.39 -10.44
C LEU A 181 4.79 -4.92 -9.77
N SER A 182 5.80 -4.07 -9.51
CA SER A 182 6.99 -4.50 -8.78
C SER A 182 6.64 -4.98 -7.38
N PHE A 183 5.78 -4.26 -6.66
CA PHE A 183 5.30 -4.68 -5.34
C PHE A 183 4.55 -5.99 -5.40
N ILE A 184 3.58 -6.12 -6.32
CA ILE A 184 2.80 -7.34 -6.51
C ILE A 184 3.73 -8.51 -6.82
N LEU A 185 4.61 -8.39 -7.81
CA LEU A 185 5.50 -9.48 -8.22
C LEU A 185 6.51 -9.85 -7.13
N ILE A 186 7.18 -8.87 -6.53
CA ILE A 186 8.21 -9.14 -5.53
C ILE A 186 7.58 -9.74 -4.27
N LEU A 187 6.47 -9.18 -3.76
CA LEU A 187 5.82 -9.72 -2.56
C LEU A 187 5.19 -11.09 -2.84
N ILE A 188 4.50 -11.29 -3.98
CA ILE A 188 3.90 -12.59 -4.31
C ILE A 188 4.94 -13.66 -4.61
N VAL A 189 6.07 -13.33 -5.24
CA VAL A 189 7.10 -14.34 -5.55
C VAL A 189 7.97 -14.65 -4.33
N ARG A 190 8.21 -13.66 -3.45
CA ARG A 190 9.15 -13.82 -2.33
C ARG A 190 8.53 -14.26 -1.01
N LEU A 191 7.24 -14.02 -0.77
CA LEU A 191 6.53 -14.46 0.44
C LEU A 191 6.01 -15.92 0.48
N PRO A 192 5.87 -16.68 -0.64
CA PRO A 192 5.55 -18.11 -0.61
C PRO A 192 6.64 -18.98 0.05
N ALA A 193 7.85 -18.46 0.24
CA ALA A 193 8.96 -19.22 0.81
C ALA A 193 8.76 -19.54 2.32
N ASP A 194 8.12 -18.64 3.09
CA ASP A 194 8.07 -18.74 4.56
C ASP A 194 6.64 -18.72 5.15
N GLY A 195 5.64 -18.30 4.37
CA GLY A 195 4.26 -18.15 4.84
C GLY A 195 3.52 -19.47 5.07
N ALA A 196 3.81 -20.49 4.26
CA ALA A 196 3.16 -21.81 4.34
C ALA A 196 3.71 -22.68 5.49
N SER A 197 5.00 -22.57 5.81
CA SER A 197 5.65 -23.35 6.87
C SER A 197 5.43 -22.76 8.26
N GLN A 198 5.37 -21.43 8.40
CA GLN A 198 5.18 -20.79 9.72
C GLN A 198 3.73 -20.75 10.20
N TYR A 199 2.74 -20.73 9.30
CA TYR A 199 1.33 -20.74 9.72
C TYR A 199 0.93 -22.08 10.35
N SER A 200 1.52 -23.20 9.91
CA SER A 200 1.33 -24.50 10.56
C SER A 200 2.09 -24.62 11.88
N ILE A 201 3.19 -23.89 12.07
CA ILE A 201 4.00 -23.93 13.30
C ILE A 201 3.44 -23.04 14.42
N LYS A 202 2.75 -21.94 14.10
CA LYS A 202 2.10 -21.08 15.13
C LYS A 202 0.72 -21.56 15.59
N ARG A 203 0.09 -22.51 14.88
CA ARG A 203 -0.99 -23.32 15.46
C ARG A 203 -0.34 -24.53 16.11
N ASP A 204 0.07 -24.38 17.37
CA ASP A 204 0.48 -25.54 18.14
C ASP A 204 -0.69 -26.52 18.17
N MET A 205 -0.41 -27.79 17.91
CA MET A 205 -1.39 -28.89 17.98
C MET A 205 -1.97 -29.04 19.41
N ASN A 206 -1.40 -28.31 20.38
CA ASN A 206 -1.83 -28.18 21.77
C ASN A 206 -2.99 -27.20 21.99
N ASP A 207 -3.28 -26.32 21.02
CA ASP A 207 -4.43 -25.39 21.08
C ASP A 207 -5.73 -26.05 20.59
N ILE A 208 -5.67 -27.30 20.14
CA ILE A 208 -6.85 -28.10 19.82
C ILE A 208 -7.39 -28.67 21.13
N PRO A 209 -8.62 -28.33 21.55
CA PRO A 209 -9.20 -28.92 22.76
C PRO A 209 -9.24 -30.45 22.61
N ASP A 210 -8.60 -31.18 23.52
CA ASP A 210 -8.68 -32.64 23.59
C ASP A 210 -10.08 -33.04 24.07
N TYR A 211 -11.01 -33.19 23.13
CA TYR A 211 -12.36 -33.69 23.40
C TYR A 211 -12.36 -35.17 23.85
N GLY A 212 -11.25 -35.90 23.72
CA GLY A 212 -11.12 -37.31 24.11
C GLY A 212 -11.02 -37.52 25.62
N SER A 213 -10.46 -36.57 26.37
CA SER A 213 -10.35 -36.65 27.84
C SER A 213 -11.61 -36.21 28.57
N ALA A 214 -12.41 -35.30 27.98
CA ALA A 214 -13.70 -34.87 28.54
C ALA A 214 -14.77 -35.99 28.53
N MET A 215 -14.68 -36.93 27.58
CA MET A 215 -15.58 -38.10 27.56
C MET A 215 -15.23 -39.18 28.59
N LYS A 216 -14.02 -39.17 29.17
CA LYS A 216 -13.60 -40.20 30.13
C LYS A 216 -13.85 -39.83 31.60
N SER A 217 -14.07 -38.55 31.92
CA SER A 217 -14.31 -38.07 33.30
C SER A 217 -15.77 -37.70 33.60
N GLY A 218 -16.62 -37.57 32.57
CA GLY A 218 -18.05 -37.36 32.72
C GLY A 218 -18.79 -38.66 33.02
N GLY A 219 -18.86 -39.04 34.30
CA GLY A 219 -19.74 -40.11 34.77
C GLY A 219 -21.22 -39.77 34.59
N TRP A 220 -21.73 -39.85 33.36
CA TRP A 220 -23.16 -39.87 33.10
C TRP A 220 -23.64 -41.31 32.98
N ARG A 221 -23.99 -41.90 34.13
CA ARG A 221 -24.83 -43.09 34.20
C ARG A 221 -26.24 -42.70 33.73
N GLY A 222 -26.43 -42.63 32.42
CA GLY A 222 -27.75 -42.68 31.81
C GLY A 222 -28.24 -44.12 31.80
N ASN A 223 -29.29 -44.42 32.58
CA ASN A 223 -30.02 -45.68 32.51
C ASN A 223 -30.57 -45.87 31.08
N LEU A 224 -29.87 -46.66 30.26
CA LEU A 224 -30.48 -47.29 29.09
C LEU A 224 -31.13 -48.58 29.58
N THR A 225 -32.38 -48.47 30.02
CA THR A 225 -33.27 -49.63 30.08
C THR A 225 -33.43 -50.15 28.66
N SER A 226 -33.04 -51.41 28.49
CA SER A 226 -33.14 -52.22 27.29
C SER A 226 -34.50 -52.10 26.59
N SER A 227 -34.47 -51.85 25.30
CA SER A 227 -35.51 -52.27 24.37
C SER A 227 -35.70 -53.78 24.45
N THR A 228 -36.86 -54.25 24.90
CA THR A 228 -37.37 -55.56 24.52
C THR A 228 -38.03 -55.45 23.16
N PHE A 229 -37.46 -56.22 22.22
CA PHE A 229 -38.15 -56.73 21.04
C PHE A 229 -39.48 -57.37 21.45
N VAL A 230 -40.60 -56.91 20.85
CA VAL A 230 -41.46 -57.59 19.86
C VAL A 230 -42.30 -56.52 19.17
#